data_AF-J3CTH8-F1
#
_entry.id   AF-J3CTH8-F1
#
_cell.length_a   1.000
_cell.length_b   1.000
_cell.length_c   1.000
_cell.angle_alpha   90.00
_cell.angle_beta   90.00
_cell.angle_gamma   90.00
#
_symmetry.space_group_name_H-M   'P 1'
#
loop_
_entity.id
_entity.type
_entity.pdbx_description
1 polymer ?
#
loop_
_entity_poly.entity_id
_entity_poly.type
_entity_poly.pdbx_seq_one_letter_code
_entity_poly.pdbx_strand_id
1 'polypeptide(L)'
;MTMGVLVYIDNKREIIDEFSWLYKSMIFSNLFSRARIIAVCHPDAVGALPQDERIVVIPSEPYAQRNADWNGYGYINSVANLCEPAVIEECRKYDTLLKTDCDTFVTPALTNFTPTGLCFGFGAYAYEEEVRRKLSECSQRWGFPHSGLHNVGASVLGPSEFVCNFVESQLDYCNKLLDEEFRHFQGTWPGWCKNVVTMYAGELALRRTYPQQCSLGLLDHLPYANRALGSDVLHIHAWHTDQYWSKHQYRAGKYAGMALDEIDRRTSGGYCHWLAVADVEQVRAAVD
;
A
#
# COMPACT_ATOMS: atom_id res chain seq x y z
N MET A 1 21.83 0.65 -5.58
CA MET A 1 20.56 -0.03 -5.90
C MET A 1 19.42 0.97 -5.70
N THR A 2 18.71 1.32 -6.77
CA THR A 2 17.63 2.32 -6.77
C THR A 2 16.27 1.69 -6.43
N MET A 3 15.38 2.47 -5.84
CA MET A 3 14.03 2.03 -5.47
C MET A 3 12.96 2.97 -6.03
N GLY A 4 11.91 2.42 -6.63
CA GLY A 4 10.69 3.15 -6.93
C GLY A 4 9.63 2.91 -5.86
N VAL A 5 9.04 3.96 -5.28
CA VAL A 5 7.87 3.86 -4.40
C VAL A 5 6.64 4.13 -5.25
N LEU A 6 5.94 3.06 -5.63
CA LEU A 6 4.78 3.06 -6.52
C LEU A 6 3.49 3.22 -5.73
N VAL A 7 2.73 4.27 -6.03
CA VAL A 7 1.48 4.60 -5.30
C VAL A 7 0.44 5.18 -6.26
N TYR A 8 -0.83 4.82 -6.02
CA TYR A 8 -1.97 5.45 -6.69
C TYR A 8 -2.55 6.56 -5.81
N ILE A 9 -2.80 7.75 -6.37
CA ILE A 9 -3.31 8.92 -5.66
C ILE A 9 -4.62 9.40 -6.32
N ASP A 10 -5.72 9.30 -5.59
CA ASP A 10 -7.04 9.80 -6.03
C ASP A 10 -7.20 11.32 -5.76
N ASN A 11 -8.22 11.95 -6.33
CA ASN A 11 -8.47 13.40 -6.16
C ASN A 11 -9.22 13.78 -4.87
N LYS A 12 -9.43 12.80 -3.97
CA LYS A 12 -10.03 13.06 -2.66
C LYS A 12 -9.02 13.75 -1.75
N ARG A 13 -9.46 14.80 -1.07
CA ARG A 13 -8.63 15.56 -0.13
C ARG A 13 -7.96 14.65 0.90
N GLU A 14 -8.69 13.68 1.41
CA GLU A 14 -8.21 12.72 2.41
C GLU A 14 -7.03 11.88 1.90
N ILE A 15 -7.03 11.54 0.61
CA ILE A 15 -5.99 10.74 -0.04
C ILE A 15 -4.74 11.60 -0.31
N ILE A 16 -4.93 12.88 -0.67
CA ILE A 16 -3.84 13.86 -0.81
C ILE A 16 -3.17 14.10 0.56
N ASP A 17 -3.97 14.28 1.60
CA ASP A 17 -3.48 14.42 2.98
C ASP A 17 -2.71 13.16 3.42
N GLU A 18 -3.22 11.96 3.13
CA GLU A 18 -2.54 10.69 3.38
C GLU A 18 -1.22 10.59 2.59
N PHE A 19 -1.20 10.94 1.30
CA PHE A 19 0.02 10.94 0.51
C PHE A 19 1.11 11.86 1.11
N SER A 20 0.70 12.98 1.74
CA SER A 20 1.64 13.84 2.45
C SER A 20 2.37 13.10 3.58
N TRP A 21 1.74 12.10 4.21
CA TRP A 21 2.35 11.27 5.26
C TRP A 21 3.45 10.39 4.68
N LEU A 22 3.16 9.68 3.59
CA LEU A 22 4.16 8.88 2.87
C LEU A 22 5.33 9.76 2.42
N TYR A 23 5.05 10.88 1.76
CA TYR A 23 6.08 11.82 1.30
C TYR A 23 6.95 12.34 2.45
N LYS A 24 6.35 12.82 3.55
CA LYS A 24 7.09 13.28 4.73
C LYS A 24 7.90 12.16 5.37
N SER A 25 7.38 10.93 5.42
CA SER A 25 8.12 9.78 5.95
C SER A 25 9.35 9.44 5.12
N MET A 26 9.31 9.63 3.79
CA MET A 26 10.46 9.46 2.90
C MET A 26 11.55 10.53 3.09
N ILE A 27 11.16 11.77 3.39
CA ILE A 27 12.09 12.82 3.81
C ILE A 27 12.76 12.41 5.12
N PHE A 28 11.94 12.12 6.14
CA PHE A 28 12.43 11.87 7.50
C PHE A 28 13.31 10.63 7.61
N SER A 29 13.00 9.57 6.87
CA SER A 29 13.79 8.33 6.83
C SER A 29 15.06 8.42 5.98
N ASN A 30 15.28 9.56 5.31
CA ASN A 30 16.30 9.75 4.28
C ASN A 30 16.21 8.73 3.13
N LEU A 31 15.02 8.17 2.87
CA LEU A 31 14.82 7.16 1.82
C LEU A 31 15.04 7.75 0.42
N PHE A 32 14.78 9.06 0.26
CA PHE A 32 15.06 9.78 -0.99
C PHE A 32 16.53 9.77 -1.42
N SER A 33 17.47 9.40 -0.55
CA SER A 33 18.87 9.16 -0.93
C SER A 33 19.04 8.05 -1.97
N ARG A 34 18.08 7.12 -2.07
CA ARG A 34 18.11 6.00 -3.03
C ARG A 34 16.78 5.68 -3.71
N ALA A 35 15.72 6.41 -3.36
CA ALA A 35 14.38 6.17 -3.87
C ALA A 35 13.76 7.40 -4.55
N ARG A 36 12.80 7.14 -5.44
CA ARG A 36 11.91 8.14 -6.04
C ARG A 36 10.47 7.66 -5.91
N ILE A 37 9.51 8.57 -5.86
CA ILE A 37 8.08 8.23 -5.87
C ILE A 37 7.63 8.14 -7.33
N ILE A 38 6.90 7.08 -7.67
CA ILE A 38 6.14 6.94 -8.91
C ILE A 38 4.67 7.16 -8.53
N ALA A 39 4.19 8.38 -8.72
CA ALA A 39 2.85 8.82 -8.33
C ALA A 39 1.90 8.69 -9.53
N VAL A 40 1.18 7.58 -9.58
CA VAL A 40 0.09 7.39 -10.54
C VAL A 40 -1.13 8.12 -10.00
N CYS A 41 -1.51 9.26 -10.58
CA CYS A 41 -2.46 10.13 -9.92
C CYS A 41 -3.65 10.50 -10.81
N HIS A 42 -4.79 10.71 -10.18
CA HIS A 42 -5.94 11.33 -10.82
C HIS A 42 -5.52 12.68 -11.42
N PRO A 43 -5.89 13.02 -12.67
CA PRO A 43 -5.47 14.26 -13.33
C PRO A 43 -5.71 15.52 -12.48
N ASP A 44 -6.90 15.63 -11.87
CA ASP A 44 -7.26 16.75 -10.98
C ASP A 44 -6.42 16.85 -9.69
N ALA A 45 -5.72 15.78 -9.28
CA ALA A 45 -4.89 15.77 -8.07
C ALA A 45 -3.46 16.27 -8.34
N VAL A 46 -3.01 16.32 -9.60
CA VAL A 46 -1.62 16.66 -9.99
C VAL A 46 -1.17 17.98 -9.37
N GLY A 47 -2.00 19.01 -9.44
CA GLY A 47 -1.68 20.35 -8.93
C GLY A 47 -1.60 20.43 -7.40
N ALA A 48 -2.12 19.43 -6.68
CA ALA A 48 -2.07 19.37 -5.22
C ALA A 48 -0.85 18.59 -4.69
N LEU A 49 -0.12 17.87 -5.55
CA LEU A 49 1.08 17.15 -5.14
C LEU A 49 2.25 18.10 -4.88
N PRO A 50 3.20 17.75 -3.99
CA PRO A 50 4.43 18.50 -3.79
C PRO A 50 5.19 18.66 -5.11
N GLN A 51 5.65 19.87 -5.38
CA GLN A 51 6.50 20.16 -6.53
C GLN A 51 7.95 19.77 -6.19
N ASP A 52 8.26 18.49 -6.39
CA ASP A 52 9.55 17.90 -6.06
C ASP A 52 10.01 16.97 -7.19
N GLU A 53 11.23 17.18 -7.71
CA GLU A 53 11.82 16.35 -8.78
C GLU A 53 12.00 14.88 -8.39
N ARG A 54 11.87 14.55 -7.10
CA ARG A 54 11.90 13.18 -6.58
C ARG A 54 10.58 12.44 -6.76
N ILE A 55 9.57 13.10 -7.28
CA ILE A 55 8.25 12.54 -7.59
C ILE A 55 8.08 12.54 -9.11
N VAL A 56 7.98 11.34 -9.69
CA VAL A 56 7.57 11.14 -11.07
C VAL A 56 6.05 11.03 -11.09
N VAL A 57 5.40 12.04 -11.66
CA VAL A 57 3.93 12.11 -11.74
C VAL A 57 3.45 11.52 -13.06
N ILE A 58 2.56 10.54 -12.98
CA ILE A 58 1.92 9.90 -14.15
C ILE A 58 0.40 10.11 -14.02
N PRO A 59 -0.18 11.12 -14.69
CA PRO A 59 -1.62 11.34 -14.68
C PRO A 59 -2.36 10.16 -15.33
N SER A 60 -3.40 9.66 -14.66
CA SER A 60 -4.14 8.48 -15.10
C SER A 60 -5.61 8.58 -14.68
N GLU A 61 -6.52 8.46 -15.65
CA GLU A 61 -7.96 8.41 -15.37
C GLU A 61 -8.32 7.14 -14.58
N PRO A 62 -9.09 7.25 -13.48
CA PRO A 62 -9.42 6.11 -12.63
C PRO A 62 -10.01 4.94 -13.43
N TYR A 63 -9.45 3.75 -13.26
CA TYR A 63 -9.84 2.57 -14.03
C TYR A 63 -11.34 2.25 -13.91
N ALA A 64 -11.92 2.38 -12.71
CA ALA A 64 -13.35 2.17 -12.46
C ALA A 64 -14.26 3.13 -13.24
N GLN A 65 -13.76 4.28 -13.70
CA GLN A 65 -14.52 5.21 -14.55
C GLN A 65 -14.47 4.81 -16.03
N ARG A 66 -13.42 4.10 -16.45
CA ARG A 66 -13.24 3.61 -17.83
C ARG A 66 -13.72 2.18 -18.04
N ASN A 67 -13.98 1.43 -16.96
CA ASN A 67 -14.45 0.06 -17.00
C ASN A 67 -15.71 -0.13 -16.15
N ALA A 68 -16.85 -0.31 -16.84
CA ALA A 68 -18.18 -0.35 -16.21
C ALA A 68 -18.39 -1.52 -15.24
N ASP A 69 -17.68 -2.65 -15.42
CA ASP A 69 -17.81 -3.81 -14.53
C ASP A 69 -17.34 -3.51 -13.10
N TRP A 70 -16.48 -2.50 -12.97
CA TRP A 70 -15.89 -2.03 -11.72
C TRP A 70 -16.57 -0.79 -11.13
N ASN A 71 -17.70 -0.36 -11.71
CA ASN A 71 -18.41 0.81 -11.22
C ASN A 71 -18.80 0.63 -9.74
N GLY A 72 -18.58 1.67 -8.94
CA GLY A 72 -18.80 1.65 -7.49
C GLY A 72 -17.71 0.97 -6.66
N TYR A 73 -16.67 0.41 -7.27
CA TYR A 73 -15.55 -0.22 -6.55
C TYR A 73 -14.22 0.52 -6.79
N GLY A 74 -14.04 1.66 -6.11
CA GLY A 74 -12.87 2.53 -6.33
C GLY A 74 -11.51 1.93 -5.96
N TYR A 75 -11.47 0.90 -5.11
CA TYR A 75 -10.21 0.24 -4.72
C TYR A 75 -9.50 -0.45 -5.90
N ILE A 76 -10.20 -0.76 -6.99
CA ILE A 76 -9.52 -1.30 -8.19
C ILE A 76 -8.54 -0.30 -8.79
N ASN A 77 -8.73 1.01 -8.59
CA ASN A 77 -7.89 2.03 -9.20
C ASN A 77 -6.44 1.91 -8.68
N SER A 78 -6.24 1.55 -7.41
CA SER A 78 -4.90 1.33 -6.84
C SER A 78 -4.24 0.01 -7.25
N VAL A 79 -4.88 -0.76 -8.13
CA VAL A 79 -4.31 -1.95 -8.78
C VAL A 79 -4.20 -1.70 -10.28
N ALA A 80 -5.32 -1.40 -10.93
CA ALA A 80 -5.41 -1.35 -12.38
C ALA A 80 -4.67 -0.16 -13.01
N ASN A 81 -4.71 1.02 -12.38
CA ASN A 81 -3.94 2.17 -12.88
C ASN A 81 -2.42 1.94 -12.76
N LEU A 82 -1.98 1.07 -11.84
CA LEU A 82 -0.58 0.70 -11.70
C LEU A 82 -0.09 -0.24 -12.82
N CYS A 83 -1.00 -0.88 -13.55
CA CYS A 83 -0.70 -1.74 -14.70
C CYS A 83 -0.59 -0.97 -16.02
N GLU A 84 -0.76 0.35 -16.04
CA GLU A 84 -0.70 1.10 -17.29
C GLU A 84 0.69 1.03 -17.93
N PRO A 85 0.79 0.93 -19.27
CA PRO A 85 2.09 0.76 -19.94
C PRO A 85 3.15 1.79 -19.55
N ALA A 86 2.76 3.07 -19.41
CA ALA A 86 3.66 4.15 -18.99
C ALA A 86 4.17 3.95 -17.55
N VAL A 87 3.33 3.40 -16.66
CA VAL A 87 3.71 3.10 -15.27
C VAL A 87 4.68 1.94 -15.23
N ILE A 88 4.38 0.85 -15.95
CA ILE A 88 5.27 -0.33 -16.02
C ILE A 88 6.62 0.05 -16.65
N GLU A 89 6.63 0.90 -17.66
CA GLU A 89 7.88 1.41 -18.26
C GLU A 89 8.70 2.23 -17.25
N GLU A 90 8.07 3.11 -16.47
CA GLU A 90 8.76 3.86 -15.41
C GLU A 90 9.30 2.93 -14.32
N CYS A 91 8.50 1.97 -13.88
CA CYS A 91 8.88 0.97 -12.88
C CYS A 91 10.15 0.20 -13.24
N ARG A 92 10.38 -0.10 -14.52
CA ARG A 92 11.55 -0.83 -15.03
C ARG A 92 12.87 -0.04 -14.92
N LYS A 93 12.83 1.25 -14.58
CA LYS A 93 14.04 2.08 -14.38
C LYS A 93 14.68 1.88 -13.00
N TYR A 94 14.02 1.17 -12.10
CA TYR A 94 14.46 0.95 -10.72
C TYR A 94 14.88 -0.51 -10.54
N ASP A 95 15.81 -0.77 -9.61
CA ASP A 95 16.20 -2.15 -9.28
C ASP A 95 15.13 -2.86 -8.42
N THR A 96 14.48 -2.09 -7.54
CA THR A 96 13.44 -2.58 -6.63
C THR A 96 12.23 -1.65 -6.61
N LEU A 97 11.06 -2.19 -6.29
CA LEU A 97 9.82 -1.43 -6.13
C LEU A 97 9.19 -1.70 -4.78
N LEU A 98 8.69 -0.65 -4.13
CA LEU A 98 7.69 -0.72 -3.07
C LEU A 98 6.36 -0.24 -3.67
N LYS A 99 5.43 -1.15 -3.95
CA LYS A 99 4.03 -0.79 -4.18
C LYS A 99 3.37 -0.62 -2.82
N THR A 100 2.74 0.53 -2.58
CA THR A 100 2.08 0.89 -1.32
C THR A 100 0.85 1.77 -1.56
N ASP A 101 0.06 1.98 -0.51
CA ASP A 101 -1.04 2.94 -0.48
C ASP A 101 -0.57 4.32 0.04
N CYS A 102 -1.40 5.35 -0.08
CA CYS A 102 -1.09 6.69 0.40
C CYS A 102 -1.05 6.77 1.93
N ASP A 103 -1.87 5.99 2.63
CA ASP A 103 -2.05 6.05 4.08
C ASP A 103 -0.99 5.24 4.84
N THR A 104 0.25 5.36 4.39
CA THR A 104 1.38 4.60 4.90
C THR A 104 2.57 5.49 5.22
N PHE A 105 3.51 4.91 5.97
CA PHE A 105 4.74 5.56 6.39
C PHE A 105 5.89 4.59 6.16
N VAL A 106 6.94 5.02 5.46
CA VAL A 106 8.21 4.30 5.45
C VAL A 106 9.02 4.68 6.68
N THR A 107 9.94 3.82 7.10
CA THR A 107 10.80 4.09 8.26
C THR A 107 12.28 4.11 7.86
N PRO A 108 13.18 4.60 8.73
CA PRO A 108 14.63 4.51 8.49
C PRO A 108 15.15 3.09 8.24
N ALA A 109 14.44 2.06 8.71
CA ALA A 109 14.85 0.67 8.50
C ALA A 109 14.83 0.27 7.01
N LEU A 110 13.90 0.85 6.22
CA LEU A 110 13.79 0.56 4.80
C LEU A 110 14.99 1.08 3.99
N THR A 111 15.63 2.17 4.42
CA THR A 111 16.76 2.79 3.71
C THR A 111 17.93 1.81 3.48
N ASN A 112 18.17 0.92 4.44
CA ASN A 112 19.25 -0.08 4.39
C ASN A 112 18.77 -1.49 4.01
N PHE A 113 17.47 -1.67 3.79
CA PHE A 113 16.90 -2.97 3.43
C PHE A 113 17.03 -3.20 1.92
N THR A 114 17.24 -4.46 1.54
CA THR A 114 17.22 -4.90 0.14
C THR A 114 16.52 -6.25 0.06
N PRO A 115 15.38 -6.35 -0.64
CA PRO A 115 14.66 -7.61 -0.78
C PRO A 115 15.40 -8.57 -1.73
N THR A 116 15.40 -9.86 -1.42
CA THR A 116 15.86 -10.94 -2.31
C THR A 116 14.71 -11.67 -3.03
N GLY A 117 13.47 -11.37 -2.64
CA GLY A 117 12.23 -11.88 -3.21
C GLY A 117 11.09 -10.91 -2.90
N LEU A 118 9.84 -11.35 -2.96
CA LEU A 118 8.70 -10.48 -2.62
C LEU A 118 8.47 -10.42 -1.10
N CYS A 119 8.49 -9.22 -0.53
CA CYS A 119 8.14 -8.95 0.85
C CYS A 119 6.75 -8.32 0.88
N PHE A 120 5.81 -8.95 1.58
CA PHE A 120 4.44 -8.47 1.70
C PHE A 120 4.15 -7.94 3.09
N GLY A 121 3.23 -6.99 3.15
CA GLY A 121 2.56 -6.65 4.39
C GLY A 121 1.51 -7.69 4.76
N PHE A 122 0.94 -7.57 5.94
CA PHE A 122 -0.19 -8.39 6.38
C PHE A 122 -1.49 -7.73 5.94
N GLY A 123 -2.55 -8.47 5.57
CA GLY A 123 -3.78 -7.91 4.99
C GLY A 123 -5.06 -8.07 5.82
N ALA A 124 -5.07 -8.93 6.86
CA ALA A 124 -6.17 -9.08 7.82
C ALA A 124 -7.60 -9.27 7.26
N TYR A 125 -7.78 -10.08 6.21
CA TYR A 125 -9.10 -10.34 5.59
C TYR A 125 -9.56 -11.80 5.56
N ALA A 126 -8.65 -12.75 5.77
CA ALA A 126 -8.89 -14.18 5.73
C ALA A 126 -8.81 -14.76 7.16
N TYR A 127 -9.67 -14.26 8.05
CA TYR A 127 -9.88 -14.82 9.39
C TYR A 127 -10.95 -15.90 9.41
N GLU A 128 -12.00 -15.71 8.60
CA GLU A 128 -13.08 -16.68 8.46
C GLU A 128 -12.63 -17.89 7.63
N GLU A 129 -12.94 -19.09 8.12
CA GLU A 129 -12.64 -20.35 7.44
C GLU A 129 -13.25 -20.39 6.03
N GLU A 130 -14.43 -19.79 5.86
CA GLU A 130 -15.10 -19.67 4.56
C GLU A 130 -14.23 -18.96 3.52
N VAL A 131 -13.61 -17.84 3.90
CA VAL A 131 -12.76 -17.04 2.99
C VAL A 131 -11.53 -17.86 2.57
N ARG A 132 -10.86 -18.52 3.53
CA ARG A 132 -9.69 -19.35 3.26
C ARG A 132 -10.02 -20.52 2.34
N ARG A 133 -11.16 -21.18 2.57
CA ARG A 133 -11.67 -22.26 1.73
C ARG A 133 -11.95 -21.77 0.32
N LYS A 134 -12.66 -20.65 0.17
CA LYS A 134 -12.98 -20.05 -1.14
C LYS A 134 -11.73 -19.68 -1.95
N LEU A 135 -10.74 -19.07 -1.30
CA LEU A 135 -9.45 -18.77 -1.94
C LEU A 135 -8.74 -20.04 -2.40
N SER A 136 -8.74 -21.08 -1.54
CA SER A 136 -8.14 -22.37 -1.89
C SER A 136 -8.84 -23.06 -3.05
N GLU A 137 -10.18 -23.02 -3.08
CA GLU A 137 -11.00 -23.53 -4.18
C GLU A 137 -10.74 -22.79 -5.49
N CYS A 138 -10.70 -21.46 -5.47
CA CYS A 138 -10.36 -20.66 -6.66
C CYS A 138 -8.98 -21.01 -7.19
N SER A 139 -7.97 -21.00 -6.31
CA SER A 139 -6.58 -21.34 -6.63
C SER A 139 -6.47 -22.75 -7.25
N GLN A 140 -7.16 -23.73 -6.67
CA GLN A 140 -7.20 -25.10 -7.18
C GLN A 140 -7.87 -25.19 -8.56
N ARG A 141 -9.06 -24.58 -8.73
CA ARG A 141 -9.77 -24.55 -10.02
C ARG A 141 -8.91 -23.92 -11.12
N TRP A 142 -8.09 -22.94 -10.78
CA TRP A 142 -7.25 -22.22 -11.73
C TRP A 142 -5.88 -22.85 -11.97
N GLY A 143 -5.63 -24.04 -11.39
CA GLY A 143 -4.45 -24.87 -11.71
C GLY A 143 -3.20 -24.58 -10.88
N PHE A 144 -3.31 -23.83 -9.78
CA PHE A 144 -2.20 -23.57 -8.85
C PHE A 144 -2.68 -23.75 -7.41
N PRO A 145 -2.57 -24.95 -6.83
CA PRO A 145 -3.09 -25.23 -5.49
C PRO A 145 -2.55 -24.28 -4.41
N HIS A 146 -3.42 -23.84 -3.52
CA HIS A 146 -3.07 -22.91 -2.44
C HIS A 146 -2.14 -23.56 -1.41
N SER A 147 -1.12 -22.83 -0.95
CA SER A 147 -0.09 -23.35 -0.02
C SER A 147 -0.33 -22.98 1.45
N GLY A 148 -1.52 -22.49 1.79
CA GLY A 148 -1.94 -22.16 3.15
C GLY A 148 -1.50 -20.80 3.70
N LEU A 149 -0.69 -20.04 2.95
CA LEU A 149 -0.30 -18.68 3.34
C LEU A 149 -1.43 -17.70 2.96
N HIS A 150 -2.08 -17.14 3.98
CA HIS A 150 -3.22 -16.24 3.82
C HIS A 150 -2.89 -14.82 4.33
N ASN A 151 -3.77 -13.86 4.05
CA ASN A 151 -3.68 -12.48 4.52
C ASN A 151 -2.49 -11.72 3.95
N VAL A 152 -2.28 -11.85 2.64
CA VAL A 152 -1.30 -11.05 1.91
C VAL A 152 -1.76 -9.59 1.84
N GLY A 153 -0.96 -8.66 2.36
CA GLY A 153 -1.26 -7.23 2.44
C GLY A 153 -1.27 -6.52 1.10
N ALA A 154 -1.68 -5.25 1.12
CA ALA A 154 -1.76 -4.41 -0.07
C ALA A 154 -0.36 -3.95 -0.51
N SER A 155 0.58 -3.82 0.43
CA SER A 155 1.95 -3.39 0.13
C SER A 155 2.85 -4.57 -0.24
N VAL A 156 3.68 -4.36 -1.27
CA VAL A 156 4.69 -5.34 -1.71
C VAL A 156 5.99 -4.65 -2.06
N LEU A 157 7.10 -5.19 -1.55
CA LEU A 157 8.46 -4.76 -1.83
C LEU A 157 9.23 -5.90 -2.49
N GLY A 158 9.95 -5.64 -3.57
CA GLY A 158 10.75 -6.68 -4.23
C GLY A 158 11.57 -6.17 -5.41
N PRO A 159 12.28 -7.06 -6.12
CA PRO A 159 12.84 -6.76 -7.43
C PRO A 159 11.75 -6.21 -8.36
N SER A 160 12.06 -5.17 -9.14
CA SER A 160 11.05 -4.45 -9.94
C SER A 160 10.30 -5.37 -10.89
N GLU A 161 11.00 -6.29 -11.56
CA GLU A 161 10.39 -7.29 -12.44
C GLU A 161 9.35 -8.13 -11.71
N PHE A 162 9.64 -8.54 -10.47
CA PHE A 162 8.74 -9.40 -9.70
C PHE A 162 7.51 -8.63 -9.26
N VAL A 163 7.66 -7.37 -8.86
CA VAL A 163 6.55 -6.50 -8.46
C VAL A 163 5.68 -6.15 -9.66
N CYS A 164 6.25 -5.84 -10.83
CA CYS A 164 5.48 -5.63 -12.06
C CYS A 164 4.66 -6.87 -12.44
N ASN A 165 5.28 -8.04 -12.50
CA ASN A 165 4.59 -9.30 -12.81
C ASN A 165 3.47 -9.61 -11.79
N PHE A 166 3.70 -9.29 -10.51
CA PHE A 166 2.71 -9.44 -9.45
C PHE A 166 1.51 -8.50 -9.66
N VAL A 167 1.74 -7.22 -9.91
CA VAL A 167 0.66 -6.21 -10.07
C VAL A 167 -0.18 -6.52 -11.31
N GLU A 168 0.44 -6.91 -12.42
CA GLU A 168 -0.27 -7.38 -13.62
C GLU A 168 -1.13 -8.62 -13.32
N SER A 169 -0.54 -9.63 -12.65
CA SER A 169 -1.27 -10.82 -12.21
C SER A 169 -2.41 -10.50 -11.24
N GLN A 170 -2.24 -9.52 -10.36
CA GLN A 170 -3.27 -9.08 -9.42
C GLN A 170 -4.47 -8.50 -10.18
N LEU A 171 -4.25 -7.69 -11.21
CA LEU A 171 -5.34 -7.19 -12.05
C LEU A 171 -6.08 -8.32 -12.77
N ASP A 172 -5.36 -9.29 -13.32
CA ASP A 172 -5.97 -10.46 -13.97
C ASP A 172 -6.90 -11.22 -13.01
N TYR A 173 -6.44 -11.46 -11.77
CA TYR A 173 -7.26 -12.13 -10.76
C TYR A 173 -8.38 -11.27 -10.19
N CYS A 174 -8.22 -9.94 -10.15
CA CYS A 174 -9.34 -9.04 -9.86
C CYS A 174 -10.46 -9.27 -10.87
N ASN A 175 -10.15 -9.22 -12.17
CA ASN A 175 -11.14 -9.41 -13.25
C ASN A 175 -11.75 -10.82 -13.20
N LYS A 176 -10.93 -11.84 -12.94
CA LYS A 176 -11.39 -13.23 -12.87
C LYS A 176 -12.29 -13.51 -11.66
N LEU A 177 -11.93 -13.00 -10.47
CA LEU A 177 -12.80 -13.09 -9.28
C LEU A 177 -14.10 -12.32 -9.49
N LEU A 178 -14.03 -11.15 -10.11
CA LEU A 178 -15.22 -10.38 -10.43
C LEU A 178 -16.15 -11.17 -11.34
N ASP A 179 -15.63 -11.82 -12.37
CA ASP A 179 -16.41 -12.62 -13.31
C ASP A 179 -17.00 -13.89 -12.68
N GLU A 180 -16.17 -14.69 -12.01
CA GLU A 180 -16.55 -16.03 -11.54
C GLU A 180 -17.26 -16.03 -10.18
N GLU A 181 -16.92 -15.12 -9.27
CA GLU A 181 -17.38 -15.17 -7.88
C GLU A 181 -18.26 -13.99 -7.49
N PHE A 182 -18.09 -12.82 -8.10
CA PHE A 182 -18.77 -11.58 -7.66
C PHE A 182 -19.63 -10.87 -8.72
N ARG A 183 -19.82 -11.48 -9.90
CA ARG A 183 -20.61 -10.90 -11.00
C ARG A 183 -22.06 -10.66 -10.58
N HIS A 184 -22.61 -11.59 -9.81
CA HIS A 184 -23.99 -11.56 -9.32
C HIS A 184 -24.09 -11.71 -7.79
N PHE A 185 -22.96 -11.59 -7.09
CA PHE A 185 -22.88 -11.79 -5.65
C PHE A 185 -22.00 -10.71 -5.02
N GLN A 186 -22.48 -10.06 -3.96
CA GLN A 186 -21.72 -9.02 -3.24
C GLN A 186 -21.08 -9.55 -1.96
N GLY A 187 -21.73 -10.52 -1.30
CA GLY A 187 -21.31 -11.02 0.01
C GLY A 187 -21.40 -9.99 1.14
N THR A 188 -21.00 -10.41 2.33
CA THR A 188 -21.05 -9.59 3.56
C THR A 188 -19.71 -9.64 4.27
N TRP A 189 -19.29 -8.51 4.83
CA TRP A 189 -18.09 -8.42 5.66
C TRP A 189 -18.45 -8.52 7.16
N PRO A 190 -17.67 -9.26 7.98
CA PRO A 190 -16.56 -10.15 7.60
C PRO A 190 -17.07 -11.43 6.91
N GLY A 191 -16.37 -11.91 5.88
CA GLY A 191 -16.78 -13.07 5.07
C GLY A 191 -16.32 -12.97 3.60
N TRP A 192 -16.77 -13.91 2.76
CA TRP A 192 -16.51 -13.85 1.31
C TRP A 192 -17.28 -12.69 0.67
N CYS A 193 -16.59 -11.57 0.41
CA CYS A 193 -17.24 -10.31 0.04
C CYS A 193 -16.48 -9.56 -1.07
N LYS A 194 -17.22 -8.99 -2.03
CA LYS A 194 -16.68 -8.21 -3.15
C LYS A 194 -15.85 -7.02 -2.69
N ASN A 195 -16.16 -6.44 -1.54
CA ASN A 195 -15.49 -5.24 -1.02
C ASN A 195 -13.97 -5.42 -0.79
N VAL A 196 -13.49 -6.66 -0.70
CA VAL A 196 -12.07 -6.99 -0.47
C VAL A 196 -11.45 -7.78 -1.64
N VAL A 197 -12.06 -7.72 -2.83
CA VAL A 197 -11.62 -8.52 -4.00
C VAL A 197 -10.18 -8.23 -4.42
N THR A 198 -9.68 -7.00 -4.29
CA THR A 198 -8.27 -6.67 -4.60
C THR A 198 -7.29 -7.38 -3.68
N MET A 199 -7.67 -7.61 -2.43
CA MET A 199 -6.86 -8.34 -1.45
C MET A 199 -6.85 -9.84 -1.77
N TYR A 200 -8.01 -10.42 -2.08
CA TYR A 200 -8.12 -11.81 -2.56
C TYR A 200 -7.30 -12.04 -3.82
N ALA A 201 -7.39 -11.12 -4.78
CA ALA A 201 -6.63 -11.17 -6.02
C ALA A 201 -5.11 -11.09 -5.78
N GLY A 202 -4.67 -10.27 -4.82
CA GLY A 202 -3.26 -10.18 -4.43
C GLY A 202 -2.71 -11.50 -3.90
N GLU A 203 -3.47 -12.21 -3.06
CA GLU A 203 -3.06 -13.53 -2.58
C GLU A 203 -2.98 -14.56 -3.71
N LEU A 204 -3.96 -14.58 -4.62
CA LEU A 204 -3.96 -15.49 -5.76
C LEU A 204 -2.84 -15.16 -6.76
N ALA A 205 -2.53 -13.87 -6.95
CA ALA A 205 -1.40 -13.41 -7.76
C ALA A 205 -0.06 -13.88 -7.20
N LEU A 206 0.16 -13.73 -5.89
CA LEU A 206 1.37 -14.25 -5.23
C LEU A 206 1.52 -15.76 -5.45
N ARG A 207 0.43 -16.51 -5.28
CA ARG A 207 0.44 -17.97 -5.44
C ARG A 207 0.82 -18.40 -6.85
N ARG A 208 0.36 -17.67 -7.86
CA ARG A 208 0.68 -17.96 -9.27
C ARG A 208 2.13 -17.64 -9.64
N THR A 209 2.73 -16.63 -9.00
CA THR A 209 3.98 -16.03 -9.45
C THR A 209 5.19 -16.54 -8.66
N TYR A 210 5.28 -16.18 -7.38
CA TYR A 210 6.48 -16.39 -6.55
C TYR A 210 6.18 -17.05 -5.19
N PRO A 211 5.44 -18.18 -5.13
CA PRO A 211 4.95 -18.74 -3.87
C PRO A 211 6.06 -19.20 -2.90
N GLN A 212 7.28 -19.44 -3.39
CA GLN A 212 8.43 -19.90 -2.59
C GLN A 212 9.48 -18.80 -2.33
N GLN A 213 9.33 -17.62 -2.95
CA GLN A 213 10.28 -16.51 -2.85
C GLN A 213 9.59 -15.30 -2.23
N CYS A 214 8.92 -15.51 -1.09
CA CYS A 214 8.24 -14.44 -0.39
C CYS A 214 8.39 -14.47 1.13
N SER A 215 8.26 -13.31 1.76
CA SER A 215 8.14 -13.12 3.20
C SER A 215 6.89 -12.31 3.53
N LEU A 216 6.23 -12.62 4.64
CA LEU A 216 5.02 -11.92 5.09
C LEU A 216 5.28 -11.22 6.43
N GLY A 217 4.80 -9.98 6.57
CA GLY A 217 4.82 -9.23 7.83
C GLY A 217 6.03 -8.33 8.05
N LEU A 218 6.81 -8.06 6.99
CA LEU A 218 7.86 -7.03 7.00
C LEU A 218 7.32 -5.63 6.63
N LEU A 219 6.16 -5.59 5.97
CA LEU A 219 5.43 -4.37 5.64
C LEU A 219 4.09 -4.34 6.38
N ASP A 220 3.34 -3.24 6.20
CA ASP A 220 2.03 -2.99 6.80
C ASP A 220 1.98 -3.19 8.32
N HIS A 221 3.02 -2.75 9.04
CA HIS A 221 3.00 -2.76 10.50
C HIS A 221 1.94 -1.79 11.04
N LEU A 222 1.41 -2.11 12.21
CA LEU A 222 0.43 -1.26 12.89
C LEU A 222 1.11 -0.09 13.63
N PRO A 223 0.49 1.11 13.66
CA PRO A 223 1.02 2.31 14.32
C PRO A 223 0.82 2.27 15.84
N TYR A 224 1.20 1.18 16.48
CA TYR A 224 0.98 0.99 17.91
C TYR A 224 1.94 1.87 18.74
N ALA A 225 1.37 2.64 19.67
CA ALA A 225 2.13 3.52 20.55
C ALA A 225 3.05 2.77 21.54
N ASN A 226 2.75 1.53 21.87
CA ASN A 226 3.60 0.73 22.76
C ASN A 226 4.74 -0.01 22.02
N ARG A 227 4.80 0.08 20.68
CA ARG A 227 5.87 -0.53 19.89
C ARG A 227 6.94 0.52 19.58
N ALA A 228 8.15 0.29 20.08
CA ALA A 228 9.32 1.07 19.68
C ALA A 228 9.56 0.93 18.17
N LEU A 229 9.96 2.03 17.53
CA LEU A 229 10.33 2.06 16.12
C LEU A 229 11.72 1.42 15.96
N GLY A 230 11.75 0.14 15.61
CA GLY A 230 12.96 -0.66 15.47
C GLY A 230 13.41 -0.83 14.01
N SER A 231 14.56 -1.47 13.82
CA SER A 231 15.10 -1.85 12.51
C SER A 231 14.34 -2.99 11.82
N ASP A 232 13.36 -3.57 12.50
CA ASP A 232 12.47 -4.63 12.04
C ASP A 232 11.16 -4.11 11.42
N VAL A 233 10.87 -2.81 11.57
CA VAL A 233 9.64 -2.19 11.06
C VAL A 233 10.00 -1.38 9.81
N LEU A 234 9.84 -1.94 8.62
CA LEU A 234 10.22 -1.24 7.37
C LEU A 234 9.18 -0.20 6.93
N HIS A 235 7.91 -0.52 7.20
CA HIS A 235 6.77 0.17 6.64
C HIS A 235 5.55 0.01 7.57
N ILE A 236 4.85 1.11 7.83
CA ILE A 236 3.68 1.17 8.71
C ILE A 236 2.47 1.57 7.88
N HIS A 237 1.35 0.87 8.06
CA HIS A 237 0.08 1.20 7.42
C HIS A 237 -0.87 1.78 8.47
N ALA A 238 -1.49 2.92 8.19
CA ALA A 238 -2.48 3.57 9.05
C ALA A 238 -3.83 2.81 9.10
N TRP A 239 -3.80 1.55 9.53
CA TRP A 239 -4.99 0.71 9.66
C TRP A 239 -6.02 1.29 10.62
N HIS A 240 -7.24 0.78 10.49
CA HIS A 240 -8.30 1.08 11.42
C HIS A 240 -7.97 0.47 12.78
N THR A 241 -7.79 1.34 13.77
CA THR A 241 -7.56 0.98 15.17
C THR A 241 -8.18 2.04 16.06
N ASP A 242 -8.55 1.66 17.27
CA ASP A 242 -8.98 2.58 18.32
C ASP A 242 -7.84 2.99 19.25
N GLN A 243 -6.67 2.36 19.10
CA GLN A 243 -5.46 2.67 19.87
C GLN A 243 -4.77 3.91 19.32
N TYR A 244 -3.98 4.57 20.18
CA TYR A 244 -3.07 5.61 19.74
C TYR A 244 -1.92 4.97 18.93
N TRP A 245 -1.59 5.43 17.73
CA TRP A 245 -2.21 6.50 16.93
C TRP A 245 -3.21 5.93 15.90
N SER A 246 -4.35 6.60 15.69
CA SER A 246 -5.41 6.18 14.76
C SER A 246 -5.75 7.28 13.76
N LYS A 247 -5.76 6.96 12.47
CA LYS A 247 -6.10 7.94 11.41
C LYS A 247 -7.52 8.49 11.54
N HIS A 248 -8.47 7.69 12.00
CA HIS A 248 -9.86 8.11 12.20
C HIS A 248 -9.98 9.10 13.35
N GLN A 249 -9.29 8.81 14.46
CA GLN A 249 -9.25 9.70 15.62
C GLN A 249 -8.49 11.01 15.29
N TYR A 250 -7.42 10.91 14.51
CA TYR A 250 -6.70 12.06 13.98
C TYR A 250 -7.61 12.97 13.15
N ARG A 251 -8.32 12.40 12.16
CA ARG A 251 -9.29 13.13 11.33
C ARG A 251 -10.44 13.75 12.12
N ALA A 252 -10.89 13.07 13.17
CA ALA A 252 -11.89 13.58 14.09
C ALA A 252 -11.37 14.70 15.01
N GLY A 253 -10.10 15.09 14.89
CA GLY A 253 -9.50 16.16 15.69
C GLY A 253 -9.15 15.74 17.12
N LYS A 254 -9.18 14.45 17.47
CA LYS A 254 -8.92 13.97 18.84
C LYS A 254 -7.52 14.35 19.36
N TYR A 255 -6.58 14.60 18.45
CA TYR A 255 -5.21 14.97 18.77
C TYR A 255 -4.93 16.48 18.56
N ALA A 256 -5.94 17.27 18.17
CA ALA A 256 -5.81 18.71 17.96
C ALA A 256 -5.55 19.40 19.31
N GLY A 257 -4.30 19.78 19.55
CA GLY A 257 -3.86 20.40 20.81
C GLY A 257 -2.61 19.77 21.41
N MET A 258 -2.19 18.60 20.94
CA MET A 258 -0.86 18.07 21.29
C MET A 258 0.24 18.87 20.60
N ALA A 259 1.20 19.36 21.36
CA ALA A 259 2.34 20.07 20.78
C ALA A 259 3.29 19.07 20.09
N LEU A 260 3.98 19.51 19.04
CA LEU A 260 4.83 18.62 18.23
C LEU A 260 5.97 17.98 19.03
N ASP A 261 6.51 18.70 20.01
CA ASP A 261 7.57 18.26 20.92
C ASP A 261 7.10 17.26 21.98
N GLU A 262 5.79 17.20 22.24
CA GLU A 262 5.18 16.20 23.13
C GLU A 262 4.97 14.83 22.46
N ILE A 263 5.10 14.76 21.13
CA ILE A 263 4.88 13.51 20.38
C ILE A 263 6.16 12.64 20.41
N ASP A 264 6.09 11.47 21.07
CA ASP A 264 7.22 10.53 21.12
C ASP A 264 7.44 9.78 19.79
N ARG A 265 8.28 10.37 18.95
CA ARG A 265 8.70 9.84 17.64
C ARG A 265 9.44 8.49 17.71
N ARG A 266 9.88 8.04 18.89
CA ARG A 266 10.55 6.73 19.05
C ARG A 266 9.58 5.56 19.05
N THR A 267 8.28 5.84 19.14
CA THR A 267 7.21 4.84 19.04
C THR A 267 6.60 4.85 17.65
N SER A 268 6.08 3.72 17.20
CA SER A 268 5.44 3.62 15.87
C SER A 268 4.24 4.57 15.77
N GLY A 269 3.43 4.65 16.83
CA GLY A 269 2.28 5.57 16.90
C GLY A 269 2.68 7.04 16.92
N GLY A 270 3.66 7.43 17.74
CA GLY A 270 4.13 8.83 17.79
C GLY A 270 4.88 9.24 16.52
N TYR A 271 5.62 8.33 15.88
CA TYR A 271 6.20 8.55 14.56
C TYR A 271 5.15 8.92 13.51
N CYS A 272 4.09 8.11 13.41
CA CYS A 272 2.97 8.36 12.48
C CYS A 272 2.22 9.65 12.83
N HIS A 273 1.95 9.87 14.13
CA HIS A 273 1.28 11.08 14.56
C HIS A 273 2.06 12.33 14.18
N TRP A 274 3.34 12.39 14.56
CA TRP A 274 4.20 13.54 14.29
C TRP A 274 4.29 13.81 12.79
N LEU A 275 4.48 12.78 11.96
CA LEU A 275 4.50 12.92 10.51
C LEU A 275 3.14 13.34 9.94
N ALA A 276 2.01 12.97 10.56
CA ALA A 276 0.70 13.42 10.12
C ALA A 276 0.49 14.92 10.40
N VAL A 277 0.97 15.45 11.53
CA VAL A 277 0.76 16.85 11.93
C VAL A 277 1.84 17.83 11.48
N ALA A 278 3.11 17.41 11.43
CA ALA A 278 4.22 18.29 11.08
C ALA A 278 4.12 18.76 9.62
N ASP A 279 4.47 20.02 9.36
CA ASP A 279 4.63 20.50 8.00
C ASP A 279 5.94 19.98 7.38
N VAL A 280 6.09 20.17 6.06
CA VAL A 280 7.25 19.64 5.33
C VAL A 280 8.57 20.28 5.77
N GLU A 281 8.56 21.57 6.14
CA GLU A 281 9.77 22.28 6.56
C GLU A 281 10.23 21.83 7.95
N GLN A 282 9.28 21.61 8.87
CA GLN A 282 9.54 21.00 10.17
C GLN A 282 10.12 19.59 10.03
N VAL A 283 9.64 18.82 9.05
CA VAL A 283 10.18 17.49 8.76
C VAL A 283 11.62 17.57 8.23
N ARG A 284 11.90 18.50 7.30
CA ARG A 284 13.26 18.71 6.75
C ARG A 284 14.24 19.13 7.85
N ALA A 285 13.87 20.12 8.66
CA ALA A 285 14.71 20.63 9.74
C ALA A 285 15.00 19.58 10.85
N ALA A 286 14.23 18.50 10.93
CA ALA A 286 14.44 17.43 11.90
C ALA A 286 15.41 16.34 11.41
N VAL A 287 15.86 16.40 10.15
CA VAL A 287 16.83 15.47 9.55
C VAL A 287 18.25 16.07 9.51
N ASP A 288 18.35 17.40 9.55
CA ASP A 288 19.61 18.17 9.64
C ASP A 288 20.27 18.06 11.04
#